data_AF-A0A2G6N6D4-F1
#
_entry.id   AF-A0A2G6N6D4-F1
#
_cell.length_a   1.000
_cell.length_b   1.000
_cell.length_c   1.000
_cell.angle_alpha   90.00
_cell.angle_beta   90.00
_cell.angle_gamma   90.00
#
_symmetry.space_group_name_H-M   'P 1'
#
loop_
_entity.id
_entity.type
_entity.pdbx_description
1 polymer ?
#
loop_
_entity_poly.entity_id
_entity_poly.type
_entity_poly.pdbx_seq_one_letter_code
_entity_poly.pdbx_strand_id
1 'polypeptide(L)'
;MIKKTQRTAILPPITCCWAMIGIFFVILSACAHRPNRPPEEVLRSKVEKVWLAKANGDCLTVYMSMPASYRKMVSQDAFASRCFKTRLRNPTIVDMDMADDHAHAVVTVKFDVFQMGYWIPGAQIKEHWSKEGRNWVVDLRPDKGTPF
;
A
#
# COMPACT_ATOMS: atom_id res chain seq x y z
N MET A 1 -65.16 -15.54 41.75
CA MET A 1 -64.09 -14.94 40.93
C MET A 1 -62.74 -15.32 41.55
N ILE A 2 -61.95 -16.16 40.87
CA ILE A 2 -60.76 -16.82 41.42
C ILE A 2 -59.52 -15.96 41.10
N LYS A 3 -58.80 -15.50 42.13
CA LYS A 3 -57.51 -14.81 41.99
C LYS A 3 -56.41 -15.84 41.67
N LYS A 4 -55.80 -15.74 40.49
CA LYS A 4 -54.57 -16.48 40.14
C LYS A 4 -53.35 -15.72 40.66
N THR A 5 -52.64 -16.32 41.60
CA THR A 5 -51.36 -15.85 42.14
C THR A 5 -50.23 -16.23 41.18
N GLN A 6 -49.60 -15.26 40.52
CA GLN A 6 -48.35 -15.48 39.79
C GLN A 6 -47.17 -15.48 40.76
N ARG A 7 -46.40 -16.57 40.77
CA ARG A 7 -45.09 -16.66 41.42
C ARG A 7 -44.02 -16.27 40.42
N THR A 8 -43.34 -15.17 40.66
CA THR A 8 -42.10 -14.77 39.96
C THR A 8 -40.92 -15.53 40.56
N ALA A 9 -40.20 -16.28 39.72
CA ALA A 9 -38.95 -16.92 40.09
C ALA A 9 -37.81 -15.89 40.01
N ILE A 10 -37.13 -15.67 41.13
CA ILE A 10 -35.96 -14.79 41.27
C ILE A 10 -34.72 -15.66 41.03
N LEU A 11 -34.00 -15.43 39.92
CA LEU A 11 -32.69 -16.01 39.65
C LEU A 11 -31.59 -15.18 40.34
N PRO A 12 -30.58 -15.81 40.97
CA PRO A 12 -29.54 -15.11 41.73
C PRO A 12 -28.53 -14.37 40.81
N PRO A 13 -28.07 -13.17 41.19
CA PRO A 13 -27.36 -12.22 40.30
C PRO A 13 -25.82 -12.37 40.21
N ILE A 14 -25.23 -13.54 40.49
CA ILE A 14 -23.80 -13.60 40.88
C ILE A 14 -22.85 -14.16 39.79
N THR A 15 -23.32 -14.60 38.62
CA THR A 15 -22.45 -15.26 37.62
C THR A 15 -21.87 -14.38 36.50
N CYS A 16 -22.24 -13.10 36.39
CA CYS A 16 -21.77 -12.25 35.27
C CYS A 16 -20.36 -11.65 35.42
N CYS A 17 -19.77 -11.60 36.63
CA CYS A 17 -18.50 -10.89 36.83
C CYS A 17 -17.24 -11.66 36.41
N TRP A 18 -17.27 -12.99 36.34
CA TRP A 18 -16.07 -13.79 36.03
C TRP A 18 -15.82 -13.99 34.53
N ALA A 19 -16.83 -13.79 33.68
CA ALA A 19 -16.71 -13.96 32.23
C ALA A 19 -15.97 -12.80 31.51
N MET A 20 -15.86 -11.62 32.15
CA MET A 20 -15.27 -10.42 31.54
C MET A 20 -13.73 -10.37 31.63
N ILE A 21 -13.11 -11.11 32.55
CA ILE A 21 -11.64 -11.07 32.75
C ILE A 21 -10.90 -11.97 31.74
N GLY A 22 -11.53 -13.06 31.26
CA GLY A 22 -10.89 -13.99 30.32
C GLY A 22 -10.74 -13.45 28.89
N ILE A 23 -11.65 -12.60 28.42
CA ILE A 23 -11.65 -12.09 27.05
C ILE A 23 -10.54 -11.05 26.80
N PHE A 24 -10.11 -10.32 27.83
CA PHE A 24 -9.09 -9.27 27.69
C PHE A 24 -7.68 -9.84 27.41
N PHE A 25 -7.37 -11.06 27.87
CA PHE A 25 -6.06 -11.69 27.65
C PHE A 25 -5.86 -12.28 26.25
N VAL A 26 -6.94 -12.63 25.54
CA VAL A 26 -6.86 -13.20 24.19
C VAL A 26 -6.53 -12.12 23.12
N ILE A 27 -6.85 -10.86 23.39
CA ILE A 27 -6.65 -9.77 22.42
C ILE A 27 -5.19 -9.24 22.46
N LEU A 28 -4.47 -9.43 23.58
CA LEU A 28 -3.09 -8.97 23.75
C LEU A 28 -2.03 -9.88 23.13
N SER A 29 -2.36 -11.14 22.82
CA SER A 29 -1.42 -12.11 22.22
C SER A 29 -1.43 -12.11 20.69
N ALA A 30 -2.32 -11.34 20.04
CA ALA A 30 -2.42 -11.24 18.58
C ALA A 30 -1.46 -10.21 17.94
N CYS A 31 -0.69 -9.47 18.73
CA CYS A 31 0.16 -8.37 18.26
C CYS A 31 1.65 -8.67 18.44
N ALA A 32 2.23 -9.69 17.79
CA ALA A 32 3.70 -9.79 17.77
C ALA A 32 4.31 -10.52 16.57
N HIS A 33 3.56 -11.34 15.84
CA HIS A 33 4.16 -12.13 14.77
C HIS A 33 3.95 -11.47 13.40
N ARG A 34 4.65 -10.36 13.12
CA ARG A 34 4.83 -9.93 11.73
C ARG A 34 5.98 -10.75 11.14
N PRO A 35 5.73 -11.64 10.17
CA PRO A 35 6.81 -12.35 9.52
C PRO A 35 7.78 -11.34 8.90
N ASN A 36 9.06 -11.49 9.22
CA ASN A 36 10.14 -10.69 8.67
C ASN A 36 10.31 -11.07 7.20
N ARG A 37 9.59 -10.39 6.30
CA ARG A 37 9.75 -10.62 4.86
C ARG A 37 11.09 -10.07 4.41
N PRO A 38 11.79 -10.75 3.48
CA PRO A 38 13.03 -10.22 2.92
C PRO A 38 12.77 -8.85 2.28
N PRO A 39 13.74 -7.90 2.37
CA PRO A 39 13.57 -6.54 1.85
C PRO A 39 13.16 -6.48 0.38
N GLU A 40 13.63 -7.43 -0.43
CA GLU A 40 13.30 -7.56 -1.84
C GLU A 40 11.82 -7.81 -2.08
N GLU A 41 11.19 -8.74 -1.34
CA GLU A 41 9.77 -9.03 -1.47
C GLU A 41 8.90 -7.83 -1.10
N VAL A 42 9.33 -7.07 -0.08
CA VAL A 42 8.64 -5.84 0.34
C VAL A 42 8.71 -4.78 -0.76
N LEU A 43 9.88 -4.60 -1.37
CA LEU A 43 10.06 -3.67 -2.49
C LEU A 43 9.27 -4.14 -3.72
N ARG A 44 9.35 -5.42 -4.09
CA ARG A 44 8.63 -6.02 -5.23
C ARG A 44 7.14 -5.77 -5.13
N SER A 45 6.54 -6.09 -3.98
CA SER A 45 5.11 -5.85 -3.74
C SER A 45 4.76 -4.35 -3.83
N LYS A 46 5.65 -3.46 -3.38
CA LYS A 46 5.45 -2.01 -3.47
C LYS A 46 5.51 -1.53 -4.93
N VAL A 47 6.49 -1.98 -5.71
CA VAL A 47 6.66 -1.66 -7.13
C VAL A 47 5.43 -2.12 -7.90
N GLU A 48 5.00 -3.38 -7.71
CA GLU A 48 3.80 -3.94 -8.34
C GLU A 48 2.57 -3.09 -8.03
N LYS A 49 2.37 -2.72 -6.76
CA LYS A 49 1.25 -1.87 -6.36
C LYS A 49 1.29 -0.50 -7.05
N VAL A 50 2.46 0.12 -7.14
CA VAL A 50 2.61 1.43 -7.80
C VAL A 50 2.34 1.31 -9.30
N TRP A 51 2.84 0.27 -9.96
CA TRP A 51 2.63 0.08 -11.39
C TRP A 51 1.21 -0.30 -11.75
N LEU A 52 0.53 -1.10 -10.93
CA LEU A 52 -0.90 -1.35 -11.06
C LEU A 52 -1.71 -0.06 -10.85
N ALA A 53 -1.33 0.78 -9.89
CA ALA A 53 -1.94 2.09 -9.70
C ALA A 53 -1.73 3.01 -10.92
N LYS A 54 -0.52 3.03 -11.51
CA LYS A 54 -0.25 3.75 -12.77
C LYS A 54 -1.14 3.26 -13.91
N ALA A 55 -1.29 1.94 -14.09
CA ALA A 55 -2.11 1.35 -15.13
C ALA A 55 -3.62 1.63 -14.94
N ASN A 56 -4.08 1.66 -13.68
CA ASN A 56 -5.48 1.91 -13.34
C ASN A 56 -5.82 3.41 -13.20
N GLY A 57 -4.84 4.31 -13.33
CA GLY A 57 -5.05 5.74 -13.12
C GLY A 57 -5.27 6.14 -11.64
N ASP A 58 -4.86 5.32 -10.67
CA ASP A 58 -4.90 5.66 -9.24
C ASP A 58 -3.74 6.58 -8.88
N CYS A 59 -3.93 7.86 -9.16
CA CYS A 59 -2.96 8.92 -8.95
C CYS A 59 -2.56 9.09 -7.49
N LEU A 60 -3.49 8.82 -6.56
CA LEU A 60 -3.26 8.98 -5.13
C LEU A 60 -2.23 7.95 -4.65
N THR A 61 -2.39 6.69 -5.03
CA THR A 61 -1.44 5.64 -4.64
C THR A 61 -0.04 5.92 -5.20
N VAL A 62 0.04 6.41 -6.44
CA VAL A 62 1.33 6.77 -7.04
C VAL A 62 1.94 7.97 -6.32
N TYR A 63 1.17 9.03 -6.08
CA TYR A 63 1.61 10.21 -5.32
C TYR A 63 2.10 9.86 -3.91
N MET A 64 1.40 8.99 -3.19
CA MET A 64 1.80 8.54 -1.85
C MET A 64 3.05 7.66 -1.85
N SER A 65 3.53 7.24 -3.01
CA SER A 65 4.78 6.50 -3.19
C SER A 65 5.95 7.40 -3.58
N MET A 66 5.71 8.72 -3.67
CA MET A 66 6.74 9.73 -3.88
C MET A 66 7.44 10.09 -2.57
N PRO A 67 8.72 10.49 -2.63
CA PRO A 67 9.47 10.92 -1.46
C PRO A 67 8.81 12.11 -0.79
N ALA A 68 9.00 12.24 0.53
CA ALA A 68 8.42 13.33 1.30
C ALA A 68 8.87 14.72 0.78
N SER A 69 10.09 14.82 0.27
CA SER A 69 10.61 16.03 -0.38
C SER A 69 9.74 16.45 -1.59
N TYR A 70 9.40 15.50 -2.46
CA TYR A 70 8.54 15.76 -3.62
C TYR A 70 7.14 16.22 -3.20
N ARG A 71 6.53 15.51 -2.25
CA ARG A 71 5.17 15.83 -1.75
C ARG A 71 5.07 17.17 -1.02
N LYS A 72 6.20 17.74 -0.57
CA LYS A 72 6.25 19.12 -0.04
C LYS A 72 6.24 20.17 -1.15
N MET A 73 6.75 19.84 -2.33
CA MET A 73 6.89 20.76 -3.46
C MET A 73 5.68 20.72 -4.42
N VAL A 74 5.12 19.54 -4.62
CA VAL A 74 4.00 19.30 -5.54
C VAL A 74 2.80 18.87 -4.71
N SER A 75 1.73 19.66 -4.73
CA SER A 75 0.49 19.26 -4.07
C SER A 75 -0.13 18.04 -4.76
N GLN A 76 -0.94 17.30 -4.01
CA GLN A 76 -1.67 16.16 -4.56
C GLN A 76 -2.54 16.56 -5.77
N ASP A 77 -3.21 17.71 -5.71
CA ASP A 77 -4.06 18.19 -6.81
C ASP A 77 -3.23 18.56 -8.05
N ALA A 78 -2.08 19.21 -7.86
CA ALA A 78 -1.15 19.52 -8.94
C ALA A 78 -0.63 18.24 -9.59
N PHE A 79 -0.30 17.23 -8.79
CA PHE A 79 0.08 15.90 -9.28
C PHE A 79 -1.07 15.23 -10.05
N ALA A 80 -2.27 15.21 -9.48
CA ALA A 80 -3.46 14.59 -10.06
C ALA A 80 -3.84 15.22 -11.42
N SER A 81 -3.71 16.54 -11.56
CA SER A 81 -3.98 17.25 -12.83
C SER A 81 -3.08 16.80 -14.00
N ARG A 82 -1.89 16.28 -13.67
CA ARG A 82 -0.89 15.78 -14.64
C ARG A 82 -0.89 14.27 -14.76
N CYS A 83 -1.64 13.60 -13.89
CA CYS A 83 -1.58 12.17 -13.73
C CYS A 83 -1.94 11.45 -15.03
N PHE A 84 -1.09 10.46 -15.33
CA PHE A 84 -1.02 9.58 -16.50
C PHE A 84 -2.20 9.68 -17.48
N LYS A 85 -2.13 10.62 -18.43
CA LYS A 85 -2.92 10.54 -19.68
C LYS A 85 -2.53 9.31 -20.51
N THR A 86 -1.33 8.78 -20.25
CA THR A 86 -0.76 7.60 -20.89
C THR A 86 -1.45 6.34 -20.36
N ARG A 87 -2.00 5.53 -21.27
CA ARG A 87 -2.58 4.22 -20.91
C ARG A 87 -1.48 3.18 -20.89
N LEU A 88 -1.36 2.45 -19.79
CA LEU A 88 -0.37 1.40 -19.57
C LEU A 88 -1.08 0.08 -19.31
N ARG A 89 -0.46 -1.05 -19.68
CA ARG A 89 -0.93 -2.40 -19.31
C ARG A 89 0.23 -3.38 -19.18
N ASN A 90 -0.07 -4.55 -18.64
CA ASN A 90 0.88 -5.66 -18.49
C ASN A 90 2.21 -5.26 -17.81
N PRO A 91 2.21 -4.46 -16.74
CA PRO A 91 3.46 -4.17 -16.03
C PRO A 91 4.04 -5.45 -15.44
N THR A 92 5.33 -5.67 -15.61
CA THR A 92 6.05 -6.83 -15.08
C THR A 92 7.46 -6.41 -14.68
N ILE A 93 7.85 -6.73 -13.45
CA ILE A 93 9.24 -6.53 -12.99
C ILE A 93 10.11 -7.56 -13.69
N VAL A 94 11.09 -7.11 -14.46
CA VAL A 94 12.01 -7.98 -15.21
C VAL A 94 13.31 -8.17 -14.45
N ASP A 95 13.76 -7.15 -13.74
CA ASP A 95 15.01 -7.14 -13.01
C ASP A 95 14.91 -6.23 -11.78
N MET A 96 15.62 -6.59 -10.72
CA MET A 96 15.69 -5.83 -9.47
C MET A 96 17.09 -6.00 -8.88
N ASP A 97 17.84 -4.91 -8.89
CA ASP A 97 19.17 -4.84 -8.30
C ASP A 97 19.09 -4.05 -7.00
N MET A 98 19.40 -4.70 -5.88
CA MET A 98 19.32 -4.11 -4.54
C MET A 98 20.73 -3.82 -4.04
N ALA A 99 20.96 -2.59 -3.61
CA ALA A 99 22.25 -2.20 -3.05
C ALA A 99 22.53 -2.93 -1.73
N ASP A 100 23.82 -3.07 -1.39
CA ASP A 100 24.30 -3.72 -0.17
C ASP A 100 23.75 -3.09 1.13
N ASP A 101 23.36 -1.82 1.07
CA ASP A 101 22.75 -1.11 2.20
C ASP A 101 21.28 -1.49 2.45
N HIS A 102 20.68 -2.26 1.56
CA HIS A 102 19.26 -2.62 1.54
C HIS A 102 18.31 -1.41 1.67
N ALA A 103 18.79 -0.22 1.33
CA ALA A 103 18.07 1.05 1.39
C ALA A 103 17.87 1.65 0.01
N HIS A 104 18.63 1.20 -0.99
CA HIS A 104 18.48 1.60 -2.39
C HIS A 104 18.31 0.40 -3.30
N ALA A 105 17.60 0.61 -4.41
CA ALA A 105 17.44 -0.40 -5.45
C ALA A 105 17.19 0.25 -6.81
N VAL A 106 17.55 -0.47 -7.86
CA VAL A 106 17.17 -0.17 -9.25
C VAL A 106 16.24 -1.26 -9.73
N VAL A 107 15.06 -0.87 -10.19
CA VAL A 107 14.03 -1.82 -10.65
C VAL A 107 13.77 -1.59 -12.13
N THR A 108 13.89 -2.64 -12.93
CA THR A 108 13.52 -2.59 -14.35
C THR A 108 12.13 -3.15 -14.53
N VAL A 109 11.22 -2.33 -15.06
CA VAL A 109 9.83 -2.73 -15.32
C VAL A 109 9.55 -2.70 -16.81
N LYS A 110 8.99 -3.80 -17.32
CA LYS A 110 8.47 -3.92 -18.68
C LYS A 110 6.96 -3.71 -18.68
N PHE A 111 6.43 -3.00 -19.67
CA PHE A 111 5.02 -2.71 -19.81
C PHE A 111 4.66 -2.42 -21.27
N ASP A 112 3.37 -2.46 -21.60
CA ASP A 112 2.88 -1.93 -22.87
C ASP A 112 2.30 -0.53 -22.66
N VAL A 113 2.50 0.35 -23.64
CA VAL A 113 2.03 1.74 -23.58
C VAL A 113 1.23 2.11 -24.81
N PHE A 114 0.13 2.84 -24.63
CA PHE A 114 -0.63 3.42 -25.73
C PHE A 114 -0.15 4.84 -26.02
N GLN A 115 0.41 5.05 -27.20
CA GLN A 115 0.96 6.35 -27.62
C GLN A 115 0.67 6.57 -29.11
N MET A 116 0.33 7.80 -29.49
CA MET A 116 0.04 8.18 -30.89
C MET A 116 -0.98 7.27 -31.61
N GLY A 117 -1.96 6.73 -30.88
CA GLY A 117 -3.03 5.91 -31.44
C GLY A 117 -2.72 4.41 -31.56
N TYR A 118 -1.55 3.93 -31.11
CA TYR A 118 -1.17 2.52 -31.15
C TYR A 118 -0.59 2.02 -29.83
N TRP A 119 -0.63 0.69 -29.65
CA TRP A 119 0.04 0.01 -28.53
C TRP A 119 1.48 -0.30 -28.90
N ILE A 120 2.42 0.18 -28.09
CA ILE A 120 3.84 -0.16 -28.14
C ILE A 120 4.08 -1.25 -27.09
N PRO A 121 4.29 -2.51 -27.50
CA PRO A 121 4.48 -3.60 -26.54
C PRO A 121 5.91 -3.62 -25.99
N GLY A 122 6.04 -4.03 -24.74
CA GLY A 122 7.33 -4.35 -24.14
C GLY A 122 8.31 -3.19 -23.97
N ALA A 123 7.81 -1.96 -23.82
CA ALA A 123 8.59 -0.84 -23.35
C ALA A 123 9.20 -1.16 -21.97
N GLN A 124 10.39 -0.62 -21.68
CA GLN A 124 11.07 -0.83 -20.40
C GLN A 124 11.51 0.49 -19.81
N ILE A 125 11.48 0.57 -18.48
CA ILE A 125 12.02 1.70 -17.74
C ILE A 125 12.81 1.19 -16.52
N LYS A 126 13.88 1.90 -16.19
CA LYS A 126 14.61 1.73 -14.94
C LYS A 126 14.15 2.79 -13.95
N GLU A 127 13.70 2.34 -12.78
CA GLU A 127 13.30 3.22 -11.68
C GLU A 127 14.30 3.06 -10.53
N HIS A 128 14.73 4.20 -9.98
CA HIS A 128 15.50 4.23 -8.74
C HIS A 128 14.52 4.28 -7.56
N TRP A 129 14.79 3.47 -6.55
CA TRP A 129 13.97 3.37 -5.35
C TRP A 129 14.85 3.54 -4.11
N SER A 130 14.33 4.25 -3.12
CA SER A 130 14.99 4.47 -1.84
C SER A 130 14.05 4.21 -0.66
N LYS A 131 14.60 3.88 0.51
CA LYS A 131 13.84 3.75 1.77
C LYS A 131 13.76 5.09 2.50
N GLU A 132 12.54 5.56 2.73
CA GLU A 132 12.22 6.60 3.71
C GLU A 132 11.60 5.95 4.96
N GLY A 133 12.45 5.71 5.97
CA GLY A 133 12.06 5.01 7.19
C GLY A 133 11.70 3.55 6.92
N ARG A 134 10.40 3.22 6.95
CA ARG A 134 9.89 1.86 6.68
C ARG A 134 9.25 1.71 5.30
N ASN A 135 9.20 2.79 4.52
CA ASN A 135 8.52 2.80 3.23
C ASN A 135 9.52 2.94 2.10
N TRP A 136 9.32 2.17 1.03
CA TRP A 136 10.00 2.38 -0.23
C TRP A 136 9.30 3.47 -1.04
N VAL A 137 10.07 4.39 -1.58
CA VAL A 137 9.62 5.50 -2.42
C VAL A 137 10.39 5.52 -3.74
N VAL A 138 9.76 6.07 -4.78
CA VAL A 138 10.37 6.21 -6.11
C VAL A 138 11.20 7.49 -6.14
N ASP A 139 12.48 7.39 -6.45
CA ASP A 139 13.37 8.54 -6.59
C ASP A 139 13.09 9.26 -7.91
N LEU A 140 12.11 10.16 -7.88
CA LEU A 140 11.84 11.07 -8.98
C LEU A 140 12.55 12.39 -8.70
N ARG A 141 13.53 12.71 -9.54
CA ARG A 141 14.09 14.06 -9.57
C ARG A 141 13.04 14.95 -10.24
N PRO A 142 12.54 16.00 -9.58
CA PRO A 142 11.63 16.93 -10.23
C PRO A 142 12.40 17.66 -11.34
N ASP A 143 12.26 17.21 -12.58
CA ASP A 143 12.69 17.97 -13.74
C ASP A 143 11.56 18.90 -14.19
N LYS A 144 11.90 20.10 -14.68
CA LYS A 144 10.94 21.13 -15.08
C LYS A 144 10.13 20.73 -16.33
N GLY A 145 10.52 19.67 -17.04
CA GLY A 145 9.95 19.29 -18.34
C GLY A 145 9.22 17.96 -18.39
N THR A 146 9.42 17.06 -17.43
CA THR A 146 8.85 15.71 -17.49
C THR A 146 7.77 15.50 -16.43
N PRO A 147 6.65 14.85 -16.77
CA PRO A 147 5.69 14.39 -15.77
C PRO A 147 6.22 13.22 -14.91
N PHE A 148 7.51 12.87 -15.10
CA PHE A 148 8.29 11.88 -14.37
C PHE A 148 9.59 12.54 -13.94
#